data_AF-A0A9D6LDT6-F1
#
_entry.id   AF-A0A9D6LDT6-F1
#
_cell.length_a   1.000
_cell.length_b   1.000
_cell.length_c   1.000
_cell.angle_alpha   90.00
_cell.angle_beta   90.00
_cell.angle_gamma   90.00
#
_symmetry.space_group_name_H-M   'P 1'
#
loop_
_entity.id
_entity.type
_entity.pdbx_description
1 polymer ?
#
loop_
_entity_poly.entity_id
_entity_poly.type
_entity_poly.pdbx_seq_one_letter_code
_entity_poly.pdbx_strand_id
1 'polypeptide(L)'
;MSDPVSKLVLELSKYHVLHGVLSPLDGVGPAQLRIRELIRRTQSGNVSEVILAINPTVEGEATGVYLTKLLKPLGVNVTKIAHGIPVGGVLEYIDRQTIGRAIENRVLSG
;
A
#
# COMPACT_ATOMS: atom_id res chain seq x y z
N MET A 1 0.19 20.34 -0.97
CA MET A 1 -0.98 19.67 -1.58
C MET A 1 -1.17 18.38 -0.79
N SER A 2 -2.11 18.39 0.16
CA SER A 2 -2.26 17.33 1.18
C SER A 2 -2.72 16.04 0.53
N ASP A 3 -1.92 14.98 0.65
CA ASP A 3 -2.19 13.66 0.08
C ASP A 3 -3.44 13.05 0.75
N PRO A 4 -4.60 13.01 0.07
CA PRO A 4 -5.83 12.59 0.68
C PRO A 4 -5.93 11.06 0.55
N VAL A 5 -5.95 10.41 1.71
CA VAL A 5 -6.51 9.06 1.91
C VAL A 5 -5.60 7.92 1.44
N SER A 6 -4.59 7.58 2.24
CA SER A 6 -4.04 6.21 2.21
C SER A 6 -5.17 5.22 2.57
N LYS A 7 -5.71 4.57 1.54
CA LYS A 7 -6.77 3.56 1.67
C LYS A 7 -6.13 2.19 1.84
N LEU A 8 -6.78 1.35 2.62
CA LEU A 8 -6.41 -0.04 2.83
C LEU A 8 -7.66 -0.88 2.63
N VAL A 9 -7.59 -1.91 1.80
CA VAL A 9 -8.74 -2.76 1.48
C VAL A 9 -8.62 -4.05 2.29
N LEU A 10 -9.69 -4.40 3.01
CA LEU A 10 -9.74 -5.53 3.95
C LEU A 10 -10.59 -6.71 3.45
N GLU A 11 -11.24 -6.52 2.33
CA GLU A 11 -11.97 -7.43 1.44
C GLU A 11 -12.67 -6.47 0.46
N LEU A 12 -13.03 -6.87 -0.75
CA LEU A 12 -13.54 -6.00 -1.84
C LEU A 12 -14.70 -5.04 -1.46
N SER A 13 -15.33 -5.19 -0.29
CA SER A 13 -16.37 -4.33 0.28
C SER A 13 -15.99 -3.45 1.50
N LYS A 14 -14.80 -3.60 2.10
CA LYS A 14 -14.42 -2.88 3.34
C LYS A 14 -13.08 -2.15 3.19
N TYR A 15 -13.08 -0.88 3.58
CA TYR A 15 -11.89 -0.04 3.61
C TYR A 15 -11.45 0.27 5.06
N HIS A 16 -10.17 0.58 5.19
CA HIS A 16 -9.55 1.14 6.37
C HIS A 16 -8.68 2.31 5.92
N VAL A 17 -8.80 3.46 6.56
CA VAL A 17 -8.07 4.67 6.16
C VAL A 17 -7.06 5.00 7.25
N LEU A 18 -5.78 5.00 6.89
CA LEU A 18 -4.68 5.23 7.84
C LEU A 18 -4.59 6.69 8.29
N HIS A 19 -5.19 7.61 7.54
CA HIS A 19 -5.13 9.07 7.72
C HIS A 19 -3.73 9.65 7.54
N GLY A 20 -2.93 9.03 6.69
CA GLY A 20 -1.59 9.48 6.33
C GLY A 20 -0.65 8.31 6.11
N VAL A 21 0.63 8.67 5.98
CA VAL A 21 1.76 7.76 5.83
C VAL A 21 2.80 8.07 6.91
N LEU A 22 3.70 7.13 7.16
CA LEU A 22 4.85 7.36 8.02
C LEU A 22 5.77 8.38 7.35
N SER A 23 6.05 9.48 8.05
CA SER A 23 6.98 10.51 7.60
C SER A 23 7.85 10.94 8.78
N PRO A 24 9.03 10.32 8.97
CA PRO A 24 9.96 10.73 10.02
C PRO A 24 10.38 12.19 9.92
N LEU A 25 10.49 12.72 8.69
CA LEU A 25 10.85 14.11 8.43
C LEU A 25 9.77 15.09 8.91
N ASP A 26 8.49 14.73 8.77
CA ASP A 26 7.37 15.52 9.27
C ASP A 26 6.97 15.13 10.71
N GLY A 27 7.77 14.27 11.37
CA GLY A 27 7.49 13.77 12.71
C GLY A 27 6.26 12.85 12.81
N VAL A 28 5.72 12.35 11.69
CA VAL A 28 4.55 11.46 11.63
C VAL A 28 4.97 10.01 11.86
N GLY A 29 4.69 9.51 13.07
CA GLY A 29 4.95 8.12 13.46
C GLY A 29 3.69 7.24 13.47
N PRO A 30 3.84 5.94 13.79
CA PRO A 30 2.73 4.97 13.77
C PRO A 30 1.57 5.32 14.70
N ALA A 31 1.85 6.04 15.80
CA ALA A 31 0.84 6.44 16.77
C ALA A 31 -0.10 7.53 16.25
N GLN A 32 0.31 8.29 15.24
CA GLN A 32 -0.51 9.32 14.60
C GLN A 32 -1.37 8.75 13.46
N LEU A 33 -1.15 7.48 13.09
CA LEU A 33 -1.90 6.77 12.07
C LEU A 33 -2.88 5.78 12.71
N ARG A 34 -3.92 5.41 11.96
CA ARG A 34 -4.93 4.43 12.42
C ARG A 34 -4.49 2.95 12.36
N ILE A 35 -3.21 2.70 12.60
CA ILE A 35 -2.62 1.36 12.48
C ILE A 35 -3.11 0.41 13.58
N ARG A 36 -3.36 0.92 14.80
CA ARG A 36 -3.84 0.07 15.90
C ARG A 36 -5.24 -0.48 15.63
N GLU A 37 -6.11 0.35 15.09
CA GLU A 37 -7.48 -0.01 14.69
C GLU A 37 -7.45 -1.06 13.58
N LEU A 38 -6.53 -0.94 12.63
CA LEU A 38 -6.31 -1.95 11.61
C LEU A 38 -5.94 -3.30 12.22
N ILE A 39 -4.92 -3.34 13.08
CA ILE A 39 -4.46 -4.59 13.71
C ILE A 39 -5.60 -5.27 14.47
N ARG A 40 -6.37 -4.50 15.25
CA ARG A 40 -7.54 -5.04 15.97
C ARG A 40 -8.58 -5.64 15.02
N ARG A 41 -8.86 -4.98 13.89
CA ARG A 41 -9.79 -5.50 12.88
C ARG A 41 -9.26 -6.82 12.29
N THR A 42 -7.98 -6.89 11.96
CA THR A 42 -7.35 -8.10 11.43
C THR A 42 -7.37 -9.26 12.42
N GLN A 43 -7.13 -8.99 13.71
CA GLN A 43 -7.14 -10.00 14.77
C GLN A 43 -8.53 -10.58 15.06
N SER A 44 -9.61 -9.90 14.67
CA SER A 44 -10.98 -10.41 14.85
C SER A 44 -11.32 -11.66 14.02
N GLY A 45 -10.37 -12.15 13.20
CA GLY A 45 -10.44 -13.46 12.52
C GLY A 45 -11.19 -13.47 11.18
N ASN A 46 -11.88 -12.38 10.84
CA ASN A 46 -12.69 -12.28 9.62
C ASN A 46 -11.95 -11.66 8.43
N VAL A 47 -10.62 -11.60 8.46
CA VAL A 47 -9.81 -10.99 7.40
C VAL A 47 -8.80 -12.03 6.93
N SER A 48 -8.96 -12.51 5.70
CA SER A 48 -8.04 -13.45 5.05
C SER A 48 -6.93 -12.74 4.29
N GLU A 49 -7.20 -11.53 3.80
CA GLU A 49 -6.29 -10.73 3.00
C GLU A 49 -6.37 -9.24 3.34
N VAL A 50 -5.21 -8.59 3.32
CA VAL A 50 -5.07 -7.14 3.41
C VAL A 50 -4.38 -6.64 2.13
N ILE A 51 -5.10 -5.85 1.34
CA ILE A 51 -4.56 -5.25 0.12
C ILE A 51 -4.12 -3.81 0.44
N LEU A 52 -2.81 -3.57 0.33
CA LEU A 52 -2.19 -2.27 0.49
C LEU A 52 -2.46 -1.39 -0.74
N ALA A 53 -3.32 -0.38 -0.59
CA ALA A 53 -3.64 0.63 -1.60
C ALA A 53 -3.04 2.00 -1.19
N ILE A 54 -1.74 2.00 -0.92
CA ILE A 54 -0.98 3.18 -0.52
C ILE A 54 -0.25 3.73 -1.74
N ASN A 55 -0.23 5.06 -1.88
CA ASN A 55 0.45 5.73 -2.98
C ASN A 55 1.92 5.29 -3.12
N PRO A 56 2.45 5.23 -4.34
CA PRO A 56 3.81 4.77 -4.62
C PRO A 56 4.90 5.81 -4.28
N THR A 57 4.73 6.61 -3.23
CA THR A 57 5.74 7.56 -2.74
C THR A 57 6.74 6.86 -1.82
N VAL A 58 7.88 7.51 -1.51
CA VAL A 58 8.89 6.95 -0.59
C VAL A 58 8.27 6.62 0.77
N GLU A 59 7.47 7.54 1.31
CA GLU A 59 6.74 7.41 2.57
C GLU A 59 5.68 6.31 2.48
N GLY A 60 4.99 6.21 1.35
CA GLY A 60 3.99 5.19 1.10
C GLY A 60 4.58 3.78 1.03
N GLU A 61 5.72 3.62 0.35
CA GLU A 61 6.50 2.37 0.31
C GLU A 61 6.97 1.98 1.72
N ALA A 62 7.56 2.92 2.47
CA ALA A 62 8.00 2.69 3.85
C ALA A 62 6.85 2.25 4.76
N THR A 63 5.69 2.91 4.62
CA THR A 63 4.46 2.55 5.34
C THR A 63 3.98 1.16 4.97
N GLY A 64 4.01 0.80 3.69
CA GLY A 64 3.62 -0.54 3.22
C GLY A 64 4.51 -1.66 3.77
N VAL A 65 5.82 -1.45 3.78
CA VAL A 65 6.78 -2.39 4.40
C VAL A 65 6.52 -2.53 5.90
N TYR A 66 6.27 -1.41 6.58
CA TYR A 66 5.96 -1.41 8.01
C TYR A 66 4.70 -2.21 8.34
N LEU A 67 3.60 -1.95 7.62
CA LEU A 67 2.34 -2.68 7.79
C LEU A 67 2.50 -4.17 7.49
N THR A 68 3.24 -4.52 6.44
CA THR A 68 3.52 -5.92 6.09
C THR A 68 4.20 -6.66 7.24
N LYS A 69 5.20 -6.03 7.90
CA LYS A 69 5.90 -6.62 9.05
C LYS A 69 4.97 -6.84 10.25
N LEU A 70 3.99 -5.96 10.45
CA LEU A 70 3.03 -6.07 11.56
C LEU A 70 1.91 -7.07 11.30
N LEU A 71 1.45 -7.18 10.05
CA LEU A 71 0.29 -7.99 9.69
C LEU A 71 0.66 -9.45 9.38
N LYS A 72 1.85 -9.72 8.81
CA LYS A 72 2.28 -11.10 8.50
C LYS A 72 2.23 -12.05 9.71
N PRO A 73 2.68 -11.67 10.92
CA PRO A 73 2.59 -12.53 12.10
C PRO A 73 1.14 -12.86 12.54
N LEU A 74 0.15 -12.10 12.07
CA LEU A 74 -1.26 -12.34 12.37
C LEU A 74 -1.90 -13.41 11.47
N GLY A 75 -1.13 -14.00 10.55
CA GLY A 75 -1.58 -15.08 9.67
C GLY A 75 -2.43 -14.63 8.48
N VAL A 76 -2.44 -13.33 8.15
CA VAL A 76 -3.18 -12.80 7.00
C VAL A 76 -2.27 -12.63 5.78
N ASN A 77 -2.83 -12.83 4.60
CA ASN A 77 -2.14 -12.51 3.36
C ASN A 77 -2.05 -10.99 3.22
N VAL A 78 -0.87 -10.48 2.89
CA VAL A 78 -0.66 -9.05 2.64
C VAL A 78 -0.21 -8.90 1.20
N THR A 79 -1.03 -8.25 0.40
CA THR A 79 -0.77 -7.97 -1.02
C THR A 79 -0.76 -6.47 -1.26
N LYS A 80 -0.21 -6.05 -2.39
CA LYS A 80 -0.16 -4.65 -2.78
C LYS A 80 -0.67 -4.51 -4.20
N ILE A 81 -1.41 -3.44 -4.47
CA ILE A 81 -1.86 -3.15 -5.84
C ILE A 81 -0.61 -2.92 -6.71
N ALA A 82 -0.57 -3.59 -7.85
CA ALA A 82 0.52 -3.43 -8.80
C ALA A 82 0.60 -1.98 -9.28
N HIS A 83 1.82 -1.47 -9.40
CA HIS A 83 2.10 -0.15 -9.94
C HIS A 83 2.87 -0.34 -11.25
N GLY A 84 2.44 0.33 -12.32
CA GLY A 84 3.04 0.18 -13.64
C GLY A 84 2.35 1.06 -14.67
N ILE A 85 2.60 0.77 -15.94
CA ILE A 85 2.06 1.53 -17.06
C ILE A 85 0.56 1.23 -17.19
N PRO A 86 -0.32 2.26 -17.20
CA PRO A 86 -1.76 2.05 -17.38
C PRO A 86 -2.05 1.53 -18.79
N VAL A 87 -3.12 0.74 -18.92
CA VAL A 87 -3.61 0.28 -20.24
C VAL A 87 -3.96 1.50 -21.10
N GLY A 88 -3.46 1.52 -22.34
CA GLY A 88 -3.63 2.65 -23.27
C GLY A 88 -2.69 3.82 -23.03
N GLY A 89 -1.75 3.72 -22.08
CA GLY A 89 -0.66 4.67 -21.92
C GLY A 89 0.34 4.58 -23.10
N VAL A 90 0.84 5.73 -23.54
CA VAL A 90 1.84 5.82 -24.60
C VAL A 90 3.22 6.00 -23.94
N LEU A 91 4.15 5.09 -24.22
CA LEU A 91 5.43 4.93 -23.50
C LEU A 91 6.25 6.22 -23.48
N GLU A 92 6.22 6.98 -24.57
CA GLU A 92 6.91 8.26 -24.76
C GLU A 92 6.50 9.33 -23.75
N TYR A 93 5.32 9.20 -23.13
CA TYR A 93 4.79 10.11 -22.13
C TYR A 93 4.82 9.54 -20.70
N ILE A 94 5.43 8.37 -20.51
CA ILE A 94 5.58 7.75 -19.19
C ILE A 94 6.91 8.18 -18.56
N ASP A 95 6.87 8.52 -17.27
CA ASP A 95 8.07 8.86 -16.52
C ASP A 95 8.98 7.63 -16.29
N ARG A 96 10.28 7.89 -16.07
CA ARG A 96 11.28 6.83 -15.88
C ARG A 96 11.01 5.94 -14.66
N GLN A 97 10.41 6.46 -13.59
CA GLN A 97 10.15 5.65 -12.39
C GLN A 97 9.04 4.64 -12.67
N THR A 98 7.98 5.05 -13.36
CA THR A 98 6.90 4.16 -13.79
C THR A 98 7.40 3.09 -14.77
N ILE A 99 8.27 3.44 -15.71
CA ILE A 99 8.92 2.48 -16.61
C ILE A 99 9.77 1.47 -15.81
N GLY A 100 10.59 1.95 -14.87
CA GLY A 100 11.40 1.09 -14.01
C GLY A 100 10.55 0.07 -13.24
N ARG A 101 9.47 0.53 -12.61
CA ARG A 101 8.51 -0.34 -11.89
C ARG A 101 7.86 -1.38 -12.80
N ALA A 102 7.51 -1.00 -14.04
CA ALA A 102 6.92 -1.94 -15.00
C ALA A 102 7.92 -3.02 -15.43
N ILE A 103 9.20 -2.69 -15.56
CA ILE A 103 10.27 -3.65 -15.90
C ILE A 103 10.53 -4.62 -14.74
N GLU A 104 10.55 -4.13 -13.50
CA GLU A 104 10.73 -4.96 -12.30
C GLU A 104 9.60 -5.97 -12.14
N ASN A 105 8.36 -5.55 -12.44
CA ASN A 105 7.16 -6.38 -12.32
C ASN A 105 6.79 -7.08 -13.64
N ARG A 106 7.69 -7.13 -14.63
CA ARG A 106 7.40 -7.79 -15.91
C ARG A 106 7.13 -9.28 -15.70
N VAL A 107 6.11 -9.77 -16.37
CA VAL A 107 5.78 -11.20 -16.39
C VAL A 107 6.40 -11.85 -17.63
N LEU A 108 6.77 -13.11 -17.54
CA LEU A 108 7.17 -13.88 -18.72
C LEU A 108 5.94 -14.08 -19.60
N SER A 109 6.08 -13.75 -20.88
CA SER A 109 5.10 -14.11 -21.90
C SER A 109 5.47 -15.50 -22.43
N GLY A 110 4.98 -16.56 -21.77
CA GLY A 110 5.23 -17.95 -22.14
C GLY A 110 5.58 -18.83 -20.95
#